data_AF-A0A099XZH2-F1
#
_entry.id   AF-A0A099XZH2-F1
#
_cell.length_a   1.000
_cell.length_b   1.000
_cell.length_c   1.000
_cell.angle_alpha   90.00
_cell.angle_beta   90.00
_cell.angle_gamma   90.00
#
_symmetry.space_group_name_H-M   'P 1'
#
loop_
_entity.id
_entity.type
_entity.pdbx_description
1 polymer ?
#
loop_
_entity_poly.entity_id
_entity_poly.type
_entity_poly.pdbx_seq_one_letter_code
_entity_poly.pdbx_strand_id
1 'polypeptide(L)'
;METENTYKSFNDNKSIEELKYNMLQFKIRLEEEIYENKFYKTLLEASIYKSNTRNLFENIEKFKQEIDTIENEALELLKEINSHSNSITHKIECDDLSCDNFFIESHNALEEKSYKFFIKCSGLKIQLFEYIESVLIS
;
A
#
# COMPACT_ATOMS: atom_id res chain seq x y z
N MET A 1 -3.09 28.13 -1.00
CA MET A 1 -4.03 27.03 -1.26
C MET A 1 -3.21 25.76 -1.16
N GLU A 2 -3.34 25.04 -0.04
CA GLU A 2 -2.85 23.67 0.00
C GLU A 2 -3.73 22.87 -0.94
N THR A 3 -3.13 22.26 -1.97
CA THR A 3 -3.85 21.39 -2.88
C THR A 3 -4.30 20.17 -2.08
N GLU A 4 -5.60 20.02 -1.82
CA GLU A 4 -6.11 18.78 -1.24
C GLU A 4 -5.79 17.64 -2.21
N ASN A 5 -4.88 16.74 -1.80
CA ASN A 5 -4.49 15.54 -2.55
C ASN A 5 -5.63 14.52 -2.56
N THR A 6 -6.73 14.90 -3.19
CA THR A 6 -7.90 14.04 -3.42
C THR A 6 -7.58 13.08 -4.56
N TYR A 7 -7.83 11.79 -4.33
CA TYR A 7 -7.72 10.80 -5.39
C TYR A 7 -8.73 11.14 -6.50
N LYS A 8 -8.29 10.98 -7.75
CA LYS A 8 -9.15 11.13 -8.94
C LYS A 8 -9.03 9.87 -9.77
N SER A 9 -10.17 9.25 -10.06
CA SER A 9 -10.23 8.12 -10.99
C SER A 9 -10.28 8.60 -12.44
N PHE A 10 -9.72 7.79 -13.33
CA PHE A 10 -9.70 8.06 -14.78
C PHE A 10 -9.99 6.76 -15.53
N ASN A 11 -11.10 6.10 -15.20
CA ASN A 11 -11.40 4.74 -15.65
C ASN A 11 -12.58 4.66 -16.64
N ASP A 12 -13.31 5.76 -16.85
CA ASP A 12 -14.53 5.81 -17.68
C ASP A 12 -14.31 5.36 -19.14
N ASN A 13 -13.10 5.56 -19.67
CA ASN A 13 -12.74 5.22 -21.05
C ASN A 13 -11.65 4.14 -21.16
N LYS A 14 -11.27 3.51 -20.05
CA LYS A 14 -10.21 2.49 -20.06
C LYS A 14 -10.74 1.16 -20.57
N SER A 15 -9.94 0.48 -21.38
CA SER A 15 -10.18 -0.91 -21.79
C SER A 15 -10.08 -1.86 -20.60
N ILE A 16 -10.66 -3.05 -20.74
CA ILE A 16 -10.55 -4.12 -19.73
C ILE A 16 -9.07 -4.45 -19.46
N GLU A 17 -8.24 -4.50 -20.49
CA GLU A 17 -6.80 -4.74 -20.39
C GLU A 17 -6.09 -3.63 -19.61
N GLU A 18 -6.46 -2.37 -19.82
CA GLU A 18 -5.91 -1.24 -19.05
C GLU A 18 -6.31 -1.33 -17.57
N LEU A 19 -7.54 -1.73 -17.27
CA LEU A 19 -8.00 -1.95 -15.90
C LEU A 19 -7.28 -3.15 -15.25
N LYS A 20 -7.10 -4.26 -15.96
CA LYS A 20 -6.29 -5.40 -15.48
C LYS A 20 -4.84 -4.99 -15.23
N TYR A 21 -4.28 -4.18 -16.11
CA TYR A 21 -2.91 -3.69 -15.96
C TYR A 21 -2.76 -2.81 -14.72
N ASN A 22 -3.70 -1.90 -14.43
CA ASN A 22 -3.66 -1.09 -13.19
C ASN A 22 -3.67 -1.98 -11.94
N MET A 23 -4.56 -2.98 -11.90
CA MET A 23 -4.63 -3.91 -10.78
C MET A 23 -3.34 -4.72 -10.62
N LEU A 24 -2.72 -5.14 -11.73
CA LEU A 24 -1.41 -5.80 -11.70
C LEU A 24 -0.32 -4.88 -11.13
N GLN A 25 -0.31 -3.59 -11.48
CA GLN A 25 0.65 -2.63 -10.92
C GLN A 25 0.47 -2.48 -9.40
N PHE A 26 -0.77 -2.35 -8.93
CA PHE A 26 -1.01 -2.29 -7.48
C PHE A 26 -0.62 -3.58 -6.77
N LYS A 27 -0.90 -4.74 -7.38
CA LYS A 27 -0.48 -6.04 -6.86
C LYS A 27 1.04 -6.10 -6.66
N ILE A 28 1.81 -5.83 -7.71
CA ILE A 28 3.28 -5.87 -7.67
C ILE A 28 3.79 -4.95 -6.55
N ARG A 29 3.25 -3.73 -6.49
CA ARG A 29 3.68 -2.73 -5.52
C ARG A 29 3.32 -3.09 -4.07
N LEU A 30 2.20 -3.80 -3.84
CA LEU A 30 1.88 -4.35 -2.52
C LEU A 30 2.80 -5.50 -2.13
N GLU A 31 3.14 -6.37 -3.08
CA GLU A 31 4.11 -7.44 -2.84
C GLU A 31 5.48 -6.86 -2.48
N GLU A 32 5.94 -5.82 -3.19
CA GLU A 32 7.14 -5.04 -2.85
C GLU A 32 7.04 -4.46 -1.42
N GLU A 33 5.94 -3.80 -1.08
CA GLU A 33 5.73 -3.21 0.25
C GLU A 33 5.79 -4.27 1.37
N ILE A 34 5.24 -5.47 1.15
CA ILE A 34 5.31 -6.58 2.11
C ILE A 34 6.77 -7.03 2.31
N TYR A 35 7.55 -7.14 1.23
CA TYR A 35 8.97 -7.48 1.34
C TYR A 35 9.79 -6.39 2.02
N GLU A 36 9.53 -5.11 1.71
CA GLU A 36 10.17 -3.97 2.36
C GLU A 36 9.86 -3.92 3.86
N ASN A 37 8.60 -4.14 4.26
CA ASN A 37 8.21 -4.19 5.67
C ASN A 37 8.92 -5.30 6.46
N LYS A 38 9.11 -6.47 5.85
CA LYS A 38 9.91 -7.55 6.45
C LYS A 38 11.38 -7.16 6.60
N PHE A 39 11.92 -6.46 5.61
CA PHE A 39 13.28 -5.93 5.68
C PHE A 39 13.40 -4.88 6.80
N TYR A 40 12.47 -3.93 6.92
CA TYR A 40 12.48 -2.92 7.97
C TYR A 40 12.39 -3.52 9.37
N LYS A 41 11.56 -4.53 9.59
CA LYS A 41 11.53 -5.25 10.87
C LYS A 41 12.86 -5.91 11.18
N THR A 42 13.45 -6.59 10.21
CA THR A 42 14.79 -7.19 10.36
C THR A 42 15.85 -6.14 10.70
N LEU A 43 15.78 -4.99 10.04
CA LEU A 43 16.68 -3.86 10.29
C LEU A 43 16.50 -3.34 11.73
N LEU A 44 15.27 -3.09 12.17
CA LEU A 44 14.95 -2.62 13.52
C LEU A 44 15.39 -3.57 14.64
N GLU A 45 15.49 -4.86 14.35
CA GLU A 45 15.98 -5.88 15.29
C GLU A 45 17.50 -6.06 15.26
N ALA A 46 18.19 -5.45 14.29
CA ALA A 46 19.63 -5.57 14.17
C ALA A 46 20.35 -4.83 15.32
N SER A 47 21.40 -5.44 15.86
CA SER A 47 22.21 -4.88 16.95
C SER A 47 23.22 -3.82 16.45
N ILE A 48 22.76 -2.89 15.62
CA ILE A 48 23.58 -1.87 14.94
C ILE A 48 23.42 -0.46 15.54
N TYR A 49 22.48 -0.29 16.47
CA TYR A 49 22.09 1.01 17.02
C TYR A 49 22.93 1.42 18.22
N LYS A 50 23.23 2.71 18.32
CA LYS A 50 23.99 3.26 19.45
C LYS A 50 23.12 3.32 20.70
N SER A 51 23.52 2.57 21.73
CA SER A 51 22.75 2.31 22.96
C SER A 51 22.53 3.53 23.86
N ASN A 52 23.20 4.66 23.59
CA ASN A 52 23.05 5.92 24.31
C ASN A 52 21.85 6.76 23.83
N THR A 53 21.11 6.30 22.81
CA THR A 53 19.89 6.97 22.35
C THR A 53 18.76 6.82 23.38
N ARG A 54 18.24 7.94 23.88
CA ARG A 54 17.09 7.95 24.79
C ARG A 54 15.85 7.39 24.10
N ASN A 55 15.12 6.51 24.80
CA ASN A 55 13.88 5.87 24.33
C ASN A 55 14.04 5.01 23.05
N LEU A 56 15.26 4.55 22.75
CA LEU A 56 15.56 3.73 21.55
C LEU A 56 14.62 2.54 21.39
N PHE A 57 14.47 1.75 22.46
CA PHE A 57 13.65 0.54 22.46
C PHE A 57 12.15 0.85 22.30
N GLU A 58 11.65 1.89 22.96
CA GLU A 58 10.24 2.30 22.88
C GLU A 58 9.87 2.70 21.45
N ASN A 59 10.73 3.50 20.81
CA ASN A 59 10.52 3.94 19.44
C ASN A 59 10.66 2.78 18.44
N ILE A 60 11.63 1.87 18.63
CA ILE A 60 11.77 0.67 17.79
C ILE A 60 10.50 -0.18 17.87
N GLU A 61 9.99 -0.44 19.07
CA GLU A 61 8.76 -1.24 19.23
C GLU A 61 7.53 -0.54 18.64
N LYS A 62 7.45 0.79 18.75
CA LYS A 62 6.41 1.58 18.07
C LYS A 62 6.45 1.39 16.55
N PHE A 63 7.63 1.52 15.94
CA PHE A 63 7.77 1.30 14.49
C PHE A 63 7.42 -0.13 14.08
N LYS A 64 7.80 -1.15 14.87
CA LYS A 64 7.42 -2.54 14.60
C LYS A 64 5.90 -2.74 14.58
N GLN A 65 5.18 -2.17 15.55
CA GLN A 65 3.72 -2.24 15.61
C GLN A 65 3.05 -1.53 14.42
N GLU A 66 3.58 -0.38 14.01
CA GLU A 66 3.09 0.35 12.84
C GLU A 66 3.35 -0.44 11.54
N ILE A 67 4.53 -1.06 11.41
CA ILE A 67 4.87 -1.92 10.27
C ILE A 67 3.95 -3.14 10.23
N ASP A 68 3.68 -3.80 11.35
CA ASP A 68 2.76 -4.95 11.42
C ASP A 68 1.34 -4.56 11.00
N THR A 69 0.90 -3.35 11.39
CA THR A 69 -0.40 -2.80 10.97
C THR A 69 -0.44 -2.60 9.45
N ILE A 70 0.60 -2.00 8.87
CA ILE A 70 0.69 -1.79 7.41
C ILE A 70 0.78 -3.12 6.66
N GLU A 71 1.55 -4.09 7.15
CA GLU A 71 1.66 -5.39 6.49
C GLU A 71 0.31 -6.14 6.46
N ASN A 72 -0.45 -6.10 7.56
CA ASN A 72 -1.79 -6.69 7.61
C ASN A 72 -2.75 -6.01 6.61
N GLU A 73 -2.75 -4.68 6.57
CA GLU A 73 -3.53 -3.91 5.59
C GLU A 73 -3.11 -4.22 4.14
N ALA A 74 -1.80 -4.38 3.88
CA ALA A 74 -1.28 -4.73 2.57
C ALA A 74 -1.78 -6.11 2.12
N LEU A 75 -1.76 -7.10 3.03
CA LEU A 75 -2.23 -8.46 2.76
C LEU A 75 -3.74 -8.50 2.51
N GLU A 76 -4.53 -7.71 3.23
CA GLU A 76 -5.96 -7.58 2.98
C GLU A 76 -6.24 -6.94 1.62
N LEU A 77 -5.58 -5.83 1.32
CA LEU A 77 -5.73 -5.13 0.05
C LEU A 77 -5.27 -5.99 -1.14
N LEU A 78 -4.21 -6.79 -0.96
CA LEU A 78 -3.74 -7.75 -1.95
C LEU A 78 -4.79 -8.84 -2.23
N LYS A 79 -5.51 -9.33 -1.21
CA LYS A 79 -6.62 -10.26 -1.41
C LYS A 79 -7.75 -9.62 -2.20
N GLU A 80 -8.12 -8.38 -1.88
CA GLU A 80 -9.15 -7.62 -2.61
C GLU A 80 -8.77 -7.42 -4.07
N ILE A 81 -7.53 -7.01 -4.36
CA ILE A 81 -7.01 -6.82 -5.73
C ILE A 81 -7.00 -8.14 -6.51
N ASN A 82 -6.56 -9.24 -5.90
CA ASN A 82 -6.58 -10.53 -6.59
C ASN A 82 -8.02 -10.98 -6.87
N SER A 83 -8.94 -10.79 -5.92
CA SER A 83 -10.35 -11.12 -6.13
C SER A 83 -10.99 -10.27 -7.23
N HIS A 84 -10.72 -8.96 -7.24
CA HIS A 84 -11.20 -8.05 -8.28
C HIS A 84 -10.59 -8.39 -9.64
N SER A 85 -9.28 -8.65 -9.71
CA SER A 85 -8.59 -9.06 -10.94
C SER A 85 -9.20 -10.31 -11.58
N ASN A 86 -9.59 -11.29 -10.74
CA ASN A 86 -10.27 -12.49 -11.20
C ASN A 86 -11.68 -12.17 -11.73
N SER A 87 -12.43 -11.28 -11.06
CA SER A 87 -13.77 -10.86 -11.51
C SER A 87 -13.73 -10.08 -12.84
N ILE A 88 -12.67 -9.32 -13.12
CA ILE A 88 -12.48 -8.65 -14.43
C ILE A 88 -12.46 -9.67 -15.57
N THR A 89 -11.95 -10.87 -15.33
CA THR A 89 -11.94 -11.94 -16.35
C THR A 89 -13.34 -12.49 -16.63
N HIS A 90 -14.22 -12.50 -15.63
CA HIS A 90 -15.62 -12.91 -15.76
C HIS A 90 -16.54 -11.80 -16.28
N LYS A 91 -16.13 -10.54 -16.16
CA LYS A 91 -16.87 -9.39 -16.73
C LYS A 91 -17.04 -9.48 -18.25
N ILE A 92 -16.11 -10.14 -18.94
CA ILE A 92 -16.17 -10.39 -20.40
C ILE A 92 -17.47 -11.15 -20.78
N GLU A 93 -18.14 -11.79 -19.84
CA GLU A 93 -19.34 -12.62 -20.07
C GLU A 93 -20.68 -11.88 -19.84
N CYS A 94 -20.68 -10.60 -19.44
CA CYS A 94 -21.90 -9.86 -19.09
C CYS A 94 -22.13 -8.61 -19.94
N ASP A 95 -23.14 -8.63 -20.82
CA ASP A 95 -23.48 -7.54 -21.77
C ASP A 95 -24.45 -6.46 -21.19
N ASP A 96 -24.54 -6.30 -19.87
CA ASP A 96 -25.45 -5.33 -19.24
C ASP A 96 -24.71 -4.05 -18.76
N LEU A 97 -25.17 -2.88 -19.22
CA LEU A 97 -24.71 -1.55 -18.81
C LEU A 97 -24.72 -1.34 -17.29
N SER A 98 -25.64 -1.99 -16.57
CA SER A 98 -25.70 -1.92 -15.11
C SER A 98 -24.51 -2.63 -14.44
N CYS A 99 -24.05 -3.74 -15.04
CA CYS A 99 -22.88 -4.49 -14.60
C CYS A 99 -21.59 -3.69 -14.85
N ASP A 100 -21.55 -2.93 -15.95
CA ASP A 100 -20.42 -2.07 -16.28
C ASP A 100 -20.18 -0.97 -15.25
N ASN A 101 -21.22 -0.24 -14.86
CA ASN A 101 -21.12 0.84 -13.89
C ASN A 101 -20.70 0.34 -12.50
N PHE A 102 -21.36 -0.71 -11.99
CA PHE A 102 -21.02 -1.28 -10.68
C PHE A 102 -19.56 -1.76 -10.62
N PHE A 103 -19.07 -2.36 -11.71
CA PHE A 103 -17.70 -2.78 -11.81
C PHE A 103 -16.71 -1.61 -11.78
N ILE A 104 -16.98 -0.54 -12.54
CA ILE A 104 -16.11 0.64 -12.57
C ILE A 104 -16.09 1.34 -11.21
N GLU A 105 -17.23 1.42 -10.53
CA GLU A 105 -17.30 1.95 -9.15
C GLU A 105 -16.46 1.12 -8.18
N SER A 106 -16.59 -0.21 -8.22
CA SER A 106 -15.77 -1.09 -7.39
C SER A 106 -14.28 -0.98 -7.71
N HIS A 107 -13.93 -0.81 -8.99
CA HIS A 107 -12.56 -0.60 -9.42
C HIS A 107 -12.00 0.72 -8.88
N ASN A 108 -12.75 1.82 -9.04
CA ASN A 108 -12.38 3.15 -8.55
C ASN A 108 -12.19 3.16 -7.03
N ALA A 109 -13.09 2.50 -6.27
CA ALA A 109 -12.97 2.40 -4.82
C ALA A 109 -11.70 1.65 -4.40
N LEU A 110 -11.33 0.60 -5.12
CA LEU A 110 -10.12 -0.17 -4.83
C LEU A 110 -8.84 0.60 -5.20
N GLU A 111 -8.84 1.33 -6.31
CA GLU A 111 -7.75 2.24 -6.66
C GLU A 111 -7.58 3.35 -5.61
N GLU A 112 -8.67 3.96 -5.14
CA GLU A 112 -8.63 4.99 -4.09
C GLU A 112 -8.08 4.42 -2.78
N LYS A 113 -8.56 3.23 -2.37
CA LYS A 113 -8.07 2.54 -1.18
C LYS A 113 -6.57 2.26 -1.29
N SER A 114 -6.12 1.78 -2.45
CA SER A 114 -4.70 1.53 -2.74
C SER A 114 -3.88 2.81 -2.67
N TYR A 115 -4.37 3.89 -3.27
CA TYR A 115 -3.72 5.20 -3.23
C TYR A 115 -3.52 5.70 -1.79
N LYS A 116 -4.58 5.68 -0.97
CA LYS A 116 -4.51 6.10 0.44
C LYS A 116 -3.55 5.24 1.25
N PHE A 117 -3.58 3.93 1.04
CA PHE A 117 -2.66 2.99 1.67
C PHE A 117 -1.21 3.33 1.36
N PHE A 118 -0.87 3.61 0.09
CA PHE A 118 0.50 3.94 -0.27
C PHE A 118 0.98 5.31 0.20
N ILE A 119 0.09 6.29 0.34
CA ILE A 119 0.41 7.57 1.01
C ILE A 119 0.78 7.31 2.47
N LYS A 120 0.02 6.47 3.18
CA LYS A 120 0.33 6.05 4.55
C LYS A 120 1.67 5.34 4.65
N CYS A 121 1.96 4.39 3.75
CA CYS A 121 3.26 3.70 3.70
C CYS A 121 4.42 4.68 3.50
N SER A 122 4.26 5.63 2.57
CA SER A 122 5.28 6.65 2.31
C SER A 122 5.55 7.51 3.54
N GLY A 123 4.50 7.88 4.29
CA GLY A 123 4.62 8.60 5.55
C GLY A 123 5.40 7.82 6.61
N LEU A 124 5.10 6.53 6.79
CA LEU A 124 5.83 5.67 7.72
C LEU A 124 7.31 5.54 7.32
N LYS A 125 7.61 5.32 6.02
CA LYS A 125 8.97 5.17 5.52
C LYS A 125 9.82 6.40 5.79
N ILE A 126 9.29 7.60 5.55
CA ILE A 126 9.99 8.85 5.84
C ILE A 126 10.36 8.92 7.32
N GLN A 127 9.39 8.70 8.22
CA GLN A 127 9.62 8.74 9.66
C GLN A 127 10.63 7.68 10.12
N LEU A 128 10.55 6.48 9.56
CA LEU A 128 11.46 5.39 9.85
C LEU A 128 12.89 5.74 9.41
N PHE A 129 13.07 6.28 8.21
CA PHE A 129 14.39 6.65 7.68
C PHE A 129 15.04 7.75 8.50
N GLU A 130 14.30 8.81 8.81
CA GLU A 130 14.77 9.90 9.67
C GLU A 130 15.18 9.38 11.06
N TYR A 131 14.39 8.47 11.63
CA TYR A 131 14.70 7.87 12.91
C TYR A 131 15.96 7.00 12.85
N ILE A 132 16.04 6.07 11.89
CA ILE A 132 17.20 5.19 11.72
C ILE A 132 18.47 6.01 11.50
N GLU A 133 18.43 7.04 10.66
CA GLU A 133 19.55 7.94 10.43
C GLU A 133 20.04 8.59 11.74
N SER A 134 19.10 9.06 12.57
CA SER A 134 19.41 9.68 13.86
C SER A 134 20.08 8.72 14.86
N VAL A 135 19.79 7.42 14.80
CA VAL A 135 20.33 6.42 15.75
C VAL A 135 21.57 5.68 15.23
N LEU A 136 21.85 5.77 13.93
CA LEU A 136 23.07 5.23 13.31
C LEU A 136 24.22 6.25 13.30
N ILE A 137 23.94 7.52 12.96
CA ILE A 137 24.97 8.55 12.79
C ILE A 137 25.35 9.23 14.12
N SER A 138 24.51 9.13 15.17
CA SER A 138 24.61 9.88 16.43
C SER A 138 25.89 9.77 17.26
#